data_AF-A0A6G1IUJ6-F1
#
_entry.id   AF-A0A6G1IUJ6-F1
#
_cell.length_a   1.000
_cell.length_b   1.000
_cell.length_c   1.000
_cell.angle_alpha   90.00
_cell.angle_beta   90.00
_cell.angle_gamma   90.00
#
_symmetry.space_group_name_H-M   'P 1'
#
loop_
_entity.id
_entity.type
_entity.pdbx_description
1 polymer ?
#
loop_
_entity_poly.entity_id
_entity_poly.type
_entity_poly.pdbx_seq_one_letter_code
_entity_poly.pdbx_strand_id
1 'polypeptide(L)'
;MSFTSNIEPYEAETLISASLQSAYNHGSPAGGSARSSALLYEAEKGFILRMLWPSLAFCQANEDDLYCGLPDALEPDGDVAGRGVLIAFVVAVATSFVAAGFVLFAEWHEYFGKPNQHRRMHHFRMFADTYLVSLSDTQAVTSLALLITTNFFLGCTITAYHYDLVCSLVLMSSAAHIGSLAVMHRYFDAKKHQSWQHFRSLTRVAMILASFILSYVLFRCRSEIFPSFRPLSNTNDANTTTSTGLVLPAVCFIDHPGYSNASSRQNFTASPSWSLNLTTPVSSNHSSLYGNSSSYGTSNISTPVTMPAFATFSSNDDLTSTGDMVALCFLFGAFILTALTSFILFLVKMDRTWHNWVAYSVRLICFVTTYVIAWYGFARFQQLQHWMKYSGWFGEDDGEESMASFGQLMPLVLLFLPVLALIEAFAERRPPPRTNDDDGGSTNSQHRLRSRDGKWVP
;
A
#
# COMPACT_ATOMS: atom_id res chain seq x y z
N MET A 1 19.23 -11.96 10.78
CA MET A 1 18.78 -13.13 10.00
C MET A 1 19.04 -12.82 8.54
N SER A 2 19.92 -13.59 7.89
CA SER A 2 20.24 -13.42 6.48
C SER A 2 19.45 -14.47 5.69
N PHE A 3 18.29 -14.10 5.16
CA PHE A 3 17.60 -14.90 4.16
C PHE A 3 18.27 -14.65 2.81
N THR A 4 19.16 -15.55 2.41
CA THR A 4 19.60 -15.67 1.01
C THR A 4 18.83 -16.82 0.39
N SER A 5 17.64 -16.53 -0.15
CA SER A 5 16.97 -17.45 -1.07
C SER A 5 17.63 -17.31 -2.44
N ASN A 6 18.48 -18.28 -2.80
CA ASN A 6 18.96 -18.44 -4.16
C ASN A 6 17.79 -18.96 -5.01
N ILE A 7 17.03 -18.05 -5.62
CA ILE A 7 16.09 -18.39 -6.68
C ILE A 7 16.83 -18.19 -7.99
N GLU A 8 17.16 -19.29 -8.68
CA GLU A 8 17.71 -19.22 -10.04
C GLU A 8 16.60 -18.82 -11.03
N PRO A 9 16.82 -17.78 -11.86
CA PRO A 9 15.78 -17.25 -12.78
C PRO A 9 15.43 -18.19 -13.95
N TYR A 10 16.04 -19.37 -14.08
CA TYR A 10 15.89 -20.25 -15.24
C TYR A 10 14.68 -21.21 -15.18
N GLU A 11 14.13 -21.52 -14.01
CA GLU A 11 12.98 -22.44 -13.91
C GLU A 11 11.65 -21.80 -14.34
N ALA A 12 11.53 -20.48 -14.21
CA ALA A 12 10.32 -19.75 -14.60
C ALA A 12 10.09 -19.79 -16.13
N GLU A 13 11.13 -19.68 -16.95
CA GLU A 13 10.99 -19.75 -18.43
C GLU A 13 10.53 -21.13 -18.91
N THR A 14 10.92 -22.19 -18.20
CA THR A 14 10.63 -23.58 -18.61
C THR A 14 9.15 -23.91 -18.42
N LEU A 15 8.53 -23.45 -17.32
CA LEU A 15 7.08 -23.60 -17.08
C LEU A 15 6.21 -22.75 -18.03
N ILE A 16 6.74 -21.62 -18.50
CA ILE A 16 6.07 -20.74 -19.48
C ILE A 16 5.98 -21.41 -20.86
N SER A 17 7.05 -22.10 -21.29
CA SER A 17 7.06 -22.79 -22.58
C SER A 17 6.08 -23.97 -22.64
N ALA A 18 5.92 -24.72 -21.55
CA ALA A 18 5.04 -25.89 -21.50
C ALA A 18 3.54 -25.52 -21.56
N SER A 19 3.15 -24.42 -20.92
CA SER A 19 1.76 -23.95 -20.89
C SER A 19 1.31 -23.34 -22.22
N LEU A 20 2.20 -22.63 -22.93
CA LEU A 20 1.94 -22.12 -24.28
C LEU A 20 1.87 -23.24 -25.33
N GLN A 21 2.70 -24.28 -25.21
CA GLN A 21 2.70 -25.42 -26.14
C GLN A 21 1.41 -26.26 -26.04
N SER A 22 0.83 -26.39 -24.85
CA SER A 22 -0.42 -27.13 -24.63
C SER A 22 -1.63 -26.41 -25.26
N ALA A 23 -1.65 -25.07 -25.22
CA ALA A 23 -2.71 -24.27 -25.84
C ALA A 23 -2.65 -24.29 -27.39
N TYR A 24 -1.44 -24.41 -27.97
CA TYR A 24 -1.26 -24.46 -29.41
C TYR A 24 -1.75 -25.77 -30.06
N ASN A 25 -1.63 -26.90 -29.35
CA ASN A 25 -1.91 -28.22 -29.93
C ASN A 25 -3.40 -28.60 -30.02
N HIS A 26 -4.33 -27.79 -29.50
CA HIS A 26 -5.77 -28.11 -29.48
C HIS A 26 -6.68 -27.22 -30.36
N GLY A 27 -6.13 -26.34 -31.20
CA GLY A 27 -6.93 -25.42 -32.04
C GLY A 27 -7.10 -25.86 -33.49
N SER A 28 -8.27 -26.37 -33.87
CA SER A 28 -8.66 -26.65 -35.27
C SER A 28 -8.92 -25.35 -36.06
N PRO A 29 -8.45 -25.21 -37.32
CA PRO A 29 -8.49 -23.95 -38.05
C PRO A 29 -9.80 -23.80 -38.84
N ALA A 30 -10.86 -23.28 -38.22
CA ALA A 30 -12.01 -22.78 -38.99
C ALA A 30 -12.83 -21.76 -38.20
N GLY A 31 -12.64 -20.47 -38.52
CA GLY A 31 -13.59 -19.40 -38.26
C GLY A 31 -13.59 -18.79 -36.85
N GLY A 32 -12.84 -17.70 -36.65
CA GLY A 32 -12.96 -16.93 -35.40
C GLY A 32 -11.94 -15.83 -35.16
N SER A 33 -11.64 -14.99 -36.15
CA SER A 33 -10.62 -13.92 -36.03
C SER A 33 -10.86 -12.95 -34.85
N ALA A 34 -12.13 -12.67 -34.49
CA ALA A 34 -12.43 -11.77 -33.36
C ALA A 34 -12.38 -12.45 -31.97
N ARG A 35 -12.54 -13.78 -31.89
CA ARG A 35 -12.60 -14.51 -30.61
C ARG A 35 -11.20 -14.82 -30.08
N SER A 36 -10.22 -14.98 -30.99
CA SER A 36 -8.82 -15.20 -30.63
C SER A 36 -8.20 -13.98 -29.94
N SER A 37 -8.51 -12.76 -30.40
CA SER A 37 -7.97 -11.52 -29.82
C SER A 37 -8.49 -11.26 -28.41
N ALA A 38 -9.74 -11.60 -28.11
CA ALA A 38 -10.31 -11.45 -26.78
C ALA A 38 -9.68 -12.44 -25.78
N LEU A 39 -9.41 -13.68 -26.20
CA LEU A 39 -8.74 -14.67 -25.36
C LEU A 39 -7.26 -14.34 -25.10
N LEU A 40 -6.57 -13.78 -26.08
CA LEU A 40 -5.16 -13.36 -25.93
C LEU A 40 -5.04 -12.17 -24.98
N TYR A 41 -5.97 -11.22 -25.04
CA TYR A 41 -6.04 -10.08 -24.12
C TYR A 41 -6.39 -10.48 -22.67
N GLU A 42 -7.32 -11.42 -22.47
CA GLU A 42 -7.60 -11.97 -21.13
C GLU A 42 -6.43 -12.80 -20.58
N ALA A 43 -5.71 -13.53 -21.45
CA ALA A 43 -4.51 -14.26 -21.06
C ALA A 43 -3.35 -13.33 -20.65
N GLU A 44 -3.16 -12.22 -21.37
CA GLU A 44 -2.12 -11.23 -21.06
C GLU A 44 -2.43 -10.44 -19.78
N LYS A 45 -3.71 -10.09 -19.54
CA LYS A 45 -4.16 -9.53 -18.26
C LYS A 45 -3.92 -10.50 -17.10
N GLY A 46 -4.25 -11.77 -17.32
CA GLY A 46 -3.98 -12.83 -16.35
C GLY A 46 -2.49 -12.98 -16.05
N PHE A 47 -1.63 -12.79 -17.05
CA PHE A 47 -0.18 -12.94 -16.90
C PHE A 47 0.44 -11.87 -16.01
N ILE A 48 0.12 -10.58 -16.21
CA ILE A 48 0.67 -9.50 -15.37
C ILE A 48 0.18 -9.65 -13.92
N LEU A 49 -1.10 -10.00 -13.71
CA LEU A 49 -1.63 -10.26 -12.36
C LEU A 49 -0.97 -11.48 -11.70
N ARG A 50 -0.73 -12.57 -12.45
CA ARG A 50 -0.03 -13.77 -11.95
C ARG A 50 1.44 -13.55 -11.65
N MET A 51 2.08 -12.57 -12.30
CA MET A 51 3.45 -12.19 -11.99
C MET A 51 3.53 -11.37 -10.69
N LEU A 52 2.43 -10.73 -10.29
CA LEU A 52 2.40 -9.83 -9.13
C LEU A 52 1.89 -10.50 -7.86
N TRP A 53 1.13 -11.59 -7.97
CA TRP A 53 0.69 -12.37 -6.80
C TRP A 53 0.83 -13.87 -7.07
N PRO A 54 1.46 -14.63 -6.14
CA PRO A 54 1.61 -16.07 -6.30
C PRO A 54 0.25 -16.76 -6.19
N SER A 55 -0.05 -17.67 -7.13
CA SER A 55 -1.27 -18.46 -7.06
C SER A 55 -1.20 -19.48 -5.91
N LEU A 56 -2.35 -19.95 -5.43
CA LEU A 56 -2.39 -20.99 -4.41
C LEU A 56 -1.60 -22.24 -4.83
N ALA A 57 -1.70 -22.63 -6.09
CA ALA A 57 -0.96 -23.76 -6.64
C ALA A 57 0.56 -23.51 -6.65
N PHE A 58 0.99 -22.28 -6.88
CA PHE A 58 2.41 -21.91 -6.80
C PHE A 58 2.89 -21.96 -5.35
N CYS A 59 2.15 -21.38 -4.41
CA CYS A 59 2.52 -21.40 -2.99
C CYS A 59 2.58 -22.83 -2.45
N GLN A 60 1.58 -23.66 -2.74
CA GLN A 60 1.55 -25.05 -2.32
C GLN A 60 2.68 -25.90 -2.93
N ALA A 61 3.17 -25.55 -4.13
CA ALA A 61 4.31 -26.23 -4.73
C ALA A 61 5.66 -25.81 -4.11
N ASN A 62 5.72 -24.67 -3.45
CA ASN A 62 6.95 -24.08 -2.93
C ASN A 62 7.07 -24.19 -1.39
N GLU A 63 5.96 -24.36 -0.69
CA GLU A 63 5.89 -24.51 0.77
C GLU A 63 5.12 -25.78 1.12
N ASP A 64 5.85 -26.81 1.57
CA ASP A 64 5.29 -28.10 1.97
C ASP A 64 4.33 -27.99 3.17
N ASP A 65 4.47 -26.93 3.97
CA ASP A 65 3.70 -26.67 5.19
C ASP A 65 2.48 -25.75 4.97
N LEU A 66 2.21 -25.30 3.74
CA LEU A 66 1.06 -24.44 3.46
C LEU A 66 -0.25 -25.21 3.60
N TYR A 67 -0.93 -24.99 4.73
CA TYR A 67 -2.21 -25.63 5.03
C TYR A 67 -3.33 -24.61 5.19
N CYS A 68 -4.37 -24.72 4.35
CA CYS A 68 -5.57 -23.88 4.42
C CYS A 68 -6.58 -24.32 5.50
N GLY A 69 -6.15 -25.04 6.53
CA GLY A 69 -6.99 -25.40 7.67
C GLY A 69 -6.77 -24.48 8.87
N LEU A 70 -7.71 -24.55 9.82
CA LEU A 70 -7.69 -23.68 11.00
C LEU A 70 -6.47 -24.03 11.87
N PRO A 71 -5.55 -23.08 12.14
CA PRO A 71 -4.45 -23.31 13.05
C PRO A 71 -4.95 -23.34 14.50
N ASP A 72 -4.17 -23.97 15.40
CA ASP A 72 -4.49 -23.97 16.84
C ASP A 72 -4.33 -22.58 17.46
N ALA A 73 -3.36 -21.80 16.98
CA ALA A 73 -3.10 -20.42 17.35
C ALA A 73 -2.58 -19.63 16.13
N LEU A 74 -2.86 -18.33 16.09
CA LEU A 74 -2.34 -17.42 15.10
C LEU A 74 -0.96 -16.91 15.55
N GLU A 75 0.08 -17.16 14.76
CA GLU A 75 1.39 -16.56 14.99
C GLU A 75 1.32 -15.04 14.75
N PRO A 76 1.74 -14.21 15.71
CA PRO A 76 1.76 -12.76 15.55
C PRO A 76 2.82 -12.32 14.53
N ASP A 77 2.47 -11.40 13.62
CA ASP A 77 3.40 -10.83 12.62
C ASP A 77 3.55 -9.32 12.86
N GLY A 78 4.19 -9.03 13.99
CA GLY A 78 4.43 -7.66 14.44
C GLY A 78 5.29 -6.84 13.45
N ASP A 79 6.09 -7.48 12.60
CA ASP A 79 6.92 -6.77 11.61
C ASP A 79 6.11 -6.16 10.47
N VAL A 80 4.94 -6.71 10.16
CA VAL A 80 4.07 -6.24 9.08
C VAL A 80 3.03 -5.26 9.59
N ALA A 81 2.34 -5.61 10.67
CA ALA A 81 1.20 -4.85 11.17
C ALA A 81 1.22 -4.59 12.68
N GLY A 82 2.38 -4.78 13.31
CA GLY A 82 2.55 -4.56 14.74
C GLY A 82 2.37 -3.11 15.17
N ARG A 83 2.28 -2.93 16.49
CA ARG A 83 1.96 -1.64 17.11
C ARG A 83 2.95 -0.53 16.74
N GLY A 84 4.24 -0.83 16.60
CA GLY A 84 5.26 0.14 16.19
C GLY A 84 5.02 0.68 14.77
N VAL A 85 4.72 -0.21 13.81
CA VAL A 85 4.39 0.16 12.43
C VAL A 85 3.16 1.06 12.41
N LEU A 86 2.10 0.67 13.13
CA LEU A 86 0.88 1.47 13.23
C LEU A 86 1.15 2.88 13.77
N ILE A 87 1.88 2.99 14.89
CA ILE A 87 2.19 4.29 15.50
C ILE A 87 2.95 5.18 14.52
N ALA A 88 3.95 4.63 13.82
CA ALA A 88 4.69 5.38 12.82
C ALA A 88 3.78 5.92 11.70
N PHE A 89 2.91 5.07 11.14
CA PHE A 89 1.99 5.49 10.09
C PHE A 89 0.98 6.52 10.59
N VAL A 90 0.37 6.31 11.75
CA VAL A 90 -0.63 7.22 12.32
C VAL A 90 -0.02 8.58 12.65
N VAL A 91 1.16 8.61 13.28
CA VAL A 91 1.85 9.87 13.57
C VAL A 91 2.18 10.60 12.27
N ALA A 92 2.72 9.90 11.27
CA ALA A 92 3.04 10.51 9.99
C ALA A 92 1.79 11.04 9.26
N VAL A 93 0.69 10.28 9.27
CA VAL A 93 -0.59 10.69 8.66
C VAL A 93 -1.15 11.92 9.38
N ALA A 94 -1.19 11.90 10.71
CA ALA A 94 -1.70 12.99 11.53
C ALA A 94 -0.89 14.28 11.33
N THR A 95 0.46 14.20 11.41
CA THR A 95 1.30 15.39 11.22
C THR A 95 1.25 15.91 9.78
N SER A 96 1.07 15.03 8.78
CA SER A 96 0.85 15.42 7.39
C SER A 96 -0.45 16.20 7.22
N PHE A 97 -1.57 15.71 7.76
CA PHE A 97 -2.86 16.42 7.70
C PHE A 97 -2.82 17.76 8.45
N VAL A 98 -2.16 17.81 9.60
CA VAL A 98 -1.98 19.06 10.35
C VAL A 98 -1.18 20.08 9.52
N ALA A 99 -0.04 19.68 8.96
CA ALA A 99 0.77 20.58 8.14
C ALA A 99 0.05 21.02 6.86
N ALA A 100 -0.68 20.11 6.19
CA ALA A 100 -1.48 20.42 5.01
C ALA A 100 -2.64 21.38 5.34
N GLY A 101 -3.32 21.17 6.47
CA GLY A 101 -4.33 22.10 6.98
C GLY A 101 -3.77 23.49 7.27
N PHE A 102 -2.56 23.57 7.84
CA PHE A 102 -1.86 24.84 8.04
C PHE A 102 -1.53 25.55 6.73
N VAL A 103 -1.07 24.82 5.70
CA VAL A 103 -0.79 25.44 4.39
C VAL A 103 -2.08 25.92 3.74
N LEU A 104 -3.17 25.15 3.78
CA LEU A 104 -4.49 25.60 3.30
C LEU A 104 -5.01 26.82 4.04
N PHE A 105 -4.79 26.89 5.35
CA PHE A 105 -5.14 28.06 6.16
C PHE A 105 -4.29 29.28 5.80
N ALA A 106 -2.99 29.11 5.58
CA ALA A 106 -2.11 30.18 5.12
C ALA A 106 -2.53 30.67 3.72
N GLU A 107 -2.87 29.76 2.80
CA GLU A 107 -3.40 30.11 1.47
C GLU A 107 -4.71 30.89 1.57
N TRP A 108 -5.65 30.45 2.40
CA TRP A 108 -6.88 31.20 2.68
C TRP A 108 -6.57 32.62 3.14
N HIS A 109 -5.64 32.79 4.08
CA HIS A 109 -5.27 34.11 4.57
C HIS A 109 -4.53 34.96 3.51
N GLU A 110 -3.81 34.36 2.56
CA GLU A 110 -3.24 35.09 1.42
C GLU A 110 -4.33 35.62 0.48
N TYR A 111 -5.43 34.87 0.30
CA TYR A 111 -6.53 35.27 -0.58
C TYR A 111 -7.51 36.25 0.07
N PHE A 112 -7.76 36.15 1.37
CA PHE A 112 -8.78 36.94 2.08
C PHE A 112 -8.25 37.96 3.09
N GLY A 113 -6.99 37.83 3.48
CA GLY A 113 -6.44 38.58 4.61
C GLY A 113 -5.91 39.98 4.25
N LYS A 114 -5.69 40.79 5.29
CA LYS A 114 -5.03 42.10 5.18
C LYS A 114 -3.53 41.94 4.83
N PRO A 115 -2.95 42.85 4.02
CA PRO A 115 -1.58 42.71 3.50
C PRO A 115 -0.48 42.65 4.57
N ASN A 116 -0.66 43.26 5.75
CA ASN A 116 0.38 43.30 6.79
C ASN A 116 0.70 41.94 7.44
N GLN A 117 -0.21 40.96 7.40
CA GLN A 117 0.00 39.64 8.03
C GLN A 117 0.73 38.65 7.11
N HIS A 118 0.93 39.02 5.84
CA HIS A 118 1.49 38.18 4.79
C HIS A 118 2.92 37.71 5.11
N ARG A 119 3.76 38.58 5.70
CA ARG A 119 5.17 38.26 5.95
C ARG A 119 5.37 37.09 6.92
N ARG A 120 4.58 37.00 8.00
CA ARG A 120 4.68 35.89 8.97
C ARG A 120 4.17 34.59 8.38
N MET A 121 3.01 34.61 7.73
CA MET A 121 2.40 33.41 7.14
C MET A 121 3.26 32.81 6.04
N HIS A 122 3.94 33.64 5.24
CA HIS A 122 4.88 33.16 4.22
C HIS A 122 6.04 32.35 4.82
N HIS A 123 6.59 32.77 5.97
CA HIS A 123 7.64 32.00 6.63
C HIS A 123 7.14 30.64 7.09
N PHE A 124 6.01 30.58 7.79
CA PHE A 124 5.40 29.34 8.27
C PHE A 124 5.04 28.39 7.12
N ARG A 125 4.47 28.93 6.04
CA ARG A 125 4.15 28.18 4.83
C ARG A 125 5.37 27.48 4.26
N MET A 126 6.49 28.18 4.11
CA MET A 126 7.72 27.56 3.61
C MET A 126 8.19 26.40 4.50
N PHE A 127 8.04 26.52 5.83
CA PHE A 127 8.39 25.43 6.75
C PHE A 127 7.46 24.23 6.61
N ALA A 128 6.15 24.48 6.54
CA ALA A 128 5.15 23.43 6.36
C ALA A 128 5.32 22.74 5.00
N ASP A 129 5.61 23.47 3.93
CA ASP A 129 5.89 22.91 2.61
C ASP A 129 7.13 21.98 2.64
N THR A 130 8.25 22.42 3.22
CA THR A 130 9.46 21.58 3.35
C THR A 130 9.19 20.32 4.18
N TYR A 131 8.48 20.47 5.30
CA TYR A 131 8.12 19.35 6.17
C TYR A 131 7.18 18.36 5.46
N LEU A 132 6.15 18.85 4.75
CA LEU A 132 5.20 18.04 3.99
C LEU A 132 5.86 17.26 2.85
N VAL A 133 6.79 17.89 2.12
CA VAL A 133 7.56 17.20 1.08
C VAL A 133 8.35 16.05 1.71
N SER A 134 9.13 16.34 2.76
CA SER A 134 9.97 15.32 3.38
C SER A 134 9.14 14.18 3.99
N LEU A 135 8.04 14.49 4.66
CA LEU A 135 7.17 13.51 5.29
C LEU A 135 6.46 12.63 4.24
N SER A 136 5.98 13.24 3.16
CA SER A 136 5.39 12.49 2.05
C SER A 136 6.40 11.61 1.33
N ASP A 137 7.67 11.98 1.25
CA ASP A 137 8.67 11.12 0.60
C ASP A 137 8.97 9.90 1.47
N THR A 138 9.14 10.08 2.78
CA THR A 138 9.32 8.98 3.74
C THR A 138 8.12 8.03 3.76
N GLN A 139 6.90 8.57 3.82
CA GLN A 139 5.68 7.76 3.78
C GLN A 139 5.55 6.98 2.44
N ALA A 140 6.01 7.55 1.32
CA ALA A 140 5.85 6.92 0.00
C ALA A 140 6.80 5.74 -0.12
N VAL A 141 8.04 5.91 0.34
CA VAL A 141 9.03 4.83 0.38
C VAL A 141 8.59 3.71 1.33
N THR A 142 8.10 4.06 2.53
CA THR A 142 7.64 3.05 3.50
C THR A 142 6.38 2.31 3.03
N SER A 143 5.40 3.02 2.47
CA SER A 143 4.21 2.40 1.87
C SER A 143 4.58 1.52 0.67
N LEU A 144 5.51 1.95 -0.17
CA LEU A 144 5.99 1.15 -1.30
C LEU A 144 6.73 -0.10 -0.81
N ALA A 145 7.55 0.01 0.23
CA ALA A 145 8.21 -1.13 0.85
C ALA A 145 7.18 -2.14 1.40
N LEU A 146 6.16 -1.69 2.13
CA LEU A 146 5.08 -2.57 2.61
C LEU A 146 4.35 -3.25 1.45
N LEU A 147 4.04 -2.51 0.38
CA LEU A 147 3.41 -3.06 -0.82
C LEU A 147 4.28 -4.11 -1.50
N ILE A 148 5.57 -3.84 -1.68
CA ILE A 148 6.50 -4.79 -2.31
C ILE A 148 6.63 -6.04 -1.43
N THR A 149 6.87 -5.89 -0.13
CA THR A 149 6.96 -7.02 0.79
C THR A 149 5.70 -7.88 0.77
N THR A 150 4.52 -7.25 0.82
CA THR A 150 3.24 -7.98 0.86
C THR A 150 2.94 -8.67 -0.47
N ASN A 151 3.17 -8.01 -1.61
CA ASN A 151 2.87 -8.61 -2.92
C ASN A 151 3.84 -9.73 -3.31
N PHE A 152 5.14 -9.56 -3.03
CA PHE A 152 6.17 -10.44 -3.60
C PHE A 152 6.83 -11.38 -2.60
N PHE A 153 6.90 -11.02 -1.32
CA PHE A 153 7.67 -11.79 -0.33
C PHE A 153 6.80 -12.56 0.65
N LEU A 154 5.67 -11.98 1.07
CA LEU A 154 4.77 -12.60 2.06
C LEU A 154 3.48 -13.14 1.46
N GLY A 155 3.35 -13.18 0.12
CA GLY A 155 2.09 -13.50 -0.54
C GLY A 155 1.50 -14.87 -0.18
N CYS A 156 2.35 -15.85 0.14
CA CYS A 156 1.94 -17.22 0.51
C CYS A 156 1.64 -17.38 2.00
N THR A 157 2.42 -16.72 2.86
CA THR A 157 2.41 -16.93 4.32
C THR A 157 1.54 -15.92 5.07
N ILE A 158 1.26 -14.74 4.47
CA ILE A 158 0.50 -13.69 5.15
C ILE A 158 -0.93 -14.15 5.42
N THR A 159 -1.36 -14.06 6.67
CA THR A 159 -2.76 -14.35 7.04
C THR A 159 -3.70 -13.28 6.51
N ALA A 160 -4.98 -13.61 6.32
CA ALA A 160 -5.98 -12.66 5.86
C ALA A 160 -6.15 -11.45 6.81
N TYR A 161 -5.96 -11.65 8.11
CA TYR A 161 -5.93 -10.58 9.12
C TYR A 161 -4.81 -9.57 8.87
N HIS A 162 -3.55 -10.02 8.84
CA HIS A 162 -2.39 -9.15 8.62
C HIS A 162 -2.49 -8.46 7.25
N TYR A 163 -2.98 -9.16 6.23
CA TYR A 163 -3.24 -8.59 4.91
C TYR A 163 -4.23 -7.41 4.94
N ASP A 164 -5.33 -7.53 5.69
CA ASP A 164 -6.32 -6.47 5.84
C ASP A 164 -5.80 -5.25 6.62
N LEU A 165 -4.91 -5.49 7.59
CA LEU A 165 -4.20 -4.43 8.28
C LEU A 165 -3.27 -3.67 7.33
N VAL A 166 -2.50 -4.38 6.50
CA VAL A 166 -1.66 -3.77 5.45
C VAL A 166 -2.50 -2.94 4.49
N CYS A 167 -3.64 -3.48 4.01
CA CYS A 167 -4.59 -2.73 3.18
C CYS A 167 -4.96 -1.37 3.81
N SER A 168 -5.29 -1.39 5.11
CA SER A 168 -5.68 -0.21 5.86
C SER A 168 -4.52 0.79 6.02
N LEU A 169 -3.30 0.31 6.29
CA LEU A 169 -2.08 1.13 6.37
C LEU A 169 -1.77 1.82 5.02
N VAL A 170 -1.82 1.06 3.93
CA VAL A 170 -1.61 1.56 2.57
C VAL A 170 -2.68 2.58 2.19
N LEU A 171 -3.94 2.35 2.56
CA LEU A 171 -5.04 3.28 2.30
C LEU A 171 -4.83 4.62 3.03
N MET A 172 -4.45 4.57 4.31
CA MET A 172 -4.13 5.76 5.11
C MET A 172 -2.92 6.53 4.54
N SER A 173 -1.85 5.81 4.17
CA SER A 173 -0.65 6.44 3.59
C SER A 173 -0.96 7.10 2.25
N SER A 174 -1.68 6.41 1.37
CA SER A 174 -2.12 6.93 0.08
C SER A 174 -2.95 8.20 0.24
N ALA A 175 -3.86 8.22 1.22
CA ALA A 175 -4.65 9.41 1.53
C ALA A 175 -3.78 10.60 2.00
N ALA A 176 -2.81 10.37 2.89
CA ALA A 176 -1.88 11.41 3.32
C ALA A 176 -1.01 11.95 2.17
N HIS A 177 -0.55 11.08 1.25
CA HIS A 177 0.21 11.50 0.07
C HIS A 177 -0.58 12.43 -0.83
N ILE A 178 -1.80 12.05 -1.18
CA ILE A 178 -2.66 12.86 -2.05
C ILE A 178 -3.08 14.14 -1.34
N GLY A 179 -3.35 14.08 -0.03
CA GLY A 179 -3.63 15.26 0.79
C GLY A 179 -2.48 16.26 0.74
N SER A 180 -1.23 15.77 0.86
CA SER A 180 -0.04 16.63 0.74
C SER A 180 0.13 17.20 -0.67
N LEU A 181 -0.10 16.40 -1.72
CA LEU A 181 -0.02 16.84 -3.12
C LEU A 181 -1.09 17.87 -3.48
N ALA A 182 -2.31 17.70 -2.96
CA ALA A 182 -3.43 18.62 -3.17
C ALA A 182 -3.09 20.04 -2.72
N VAL A 183 -2.23 20.17 -1.71
CA VAL A 183 -1.88 21.46 -1.12
C VAL A 183 -0.60 22.05 -1.73
N MET A 184 0.33 21.23 -2.22
CA MET A 184 1.66 21.65 -2.71
C MET A 184 1.73 22.05 -4.20
N HIS A 185 0.90 22.98 -4.66
CA HIS A 185 0.89 23.37 -6.08
C HIS A 185 2.15 24.13 -6.54
N ARG A 186 2.74 24.98 -5.69
CA ARG A 186 3.91 25.82 -6.04
C ARG A 186 5.18 25.00 -6.25
N TYR A 187 5.18 23.73 -5.86
CA TYR A 187 6.31 22.83 -6.05
C TYR A 187 6.66 22.63 -7.54
N PHE A 188 5.63 22.67 -8.41
CA PHE A 188 5.78 22.50 -9.85
C PHE A 188 6.14 23.79 -10.61
N ASP A 189 6.03 24.96 -9.98
CA ASP A 189 6.39 26.27 -10.56
C ASP A 189 7.92 26.48 -10.53
N ALA A 190 8.67 25.61 -11.19
CA ALA A 190 10.11 25.78 -11.34
C ALA A 190 10.42 26.81 -12.43
N LYS A 191 11.10 27.90 -12.06
CA LYS A 191 11.72 28.81 -13.03
C LYS A 191 12.79 28.06 -13.84
N LYS A 192 12.94 28.46 -15.10
CA LYS A 192 13.71 27.87 -16.23
C LYS A 192 15.13 27.29 -15.98
N HIS A 193 15.73 27.37 -14.80
CA HIS A 193 17.16 27.05 -14.59
C HIS A 193 17.49 25.88 -13.64
N GLN A 194 16.53 25.07 -13.18
CA GLN A 194 16.83 23.99 -12.22
C GLN A 194 16.33 22.62 -12.68
N SER A 195 17.02 22.01 -13.65
CA SER A 195 16.79 20.64 -14.15
C SER A 195 16.63 19.60 -13.02
N TRP A 196 17.39 19.75 -11.94
CA TRP A 196 17.31 18.90 -10.74
C TRP A 196 15.94 18.93 -10.03
N GLN A 197 15.21 20.04 -10.08
CA GLN A 197 13.89 20.14 -9.44
C GLN A 197 12.83 19.34 -10.20
N HIS A 198 12.88 19.35 -11.54
CA HIS A 198 11.99 18.52 -12.37
C HIS A 198 12.23 17.03 -12.13
N PHE A 199 13.49 16.61 -11.99
CA PHE A 199 13.83 15.23 -11.67
C PHE A 199 13.20 14.80 -10.33
N ARG A 200 13.38 15.58 -9.25
CA ARG A 200 12.78 15.27 -7.93
C ARG A 200 11.26 15.16 -7.99
N SER A 201 10.62 16.10 -8.68
CA SER A 201 9.18 16.08 -8.88
C SER A 201 8.69 14.87 -9.67
N LEU A 202 9.42 14.49 -10.73
CA LEU A 202 9.11 13.33 -11.55
C LEU A 202 9.27 12.03 -10.76
N THR A 203 10.36 11.88 -9.98
CA THR A 203 10.57 10.73 -9.10
C THR A 203 9.43 10.57 -8.12
N ARG A 204 8.96 11.66 -7.50
CA ARG A 204 7.84 11.61 -6.57
C ARG A 204 6.53 11.17 -7.22
N VAL A 205 6.19 11.73 -8.39
CA VAL A 205 5.00 11.30 -9.14
C VAL A 205 5.11 9.83 -9.56
N ALA A 206 6.30 9.38 -9.97
CA ALA A 206 6.54 7.98 -10.33
C ALA A 206 6.38 7.04 -9.12
N MET A 207 6.90 7.39 -7.94
CA MET A 207 6.73 6.60 -6.72
C MET A 207 5.26 6.50 -6.31
N ILE A 208 4.51 7.61 -6.40
CA ILE A 208 3.08 7.64 -6.08
C ILE A 208 2.29 6.79 -7.08
N LEU A 209 2.60 6.88 -8.37
CA LEU A 209 1.96 6.05 -9.39
C LEU A 209 2.25 4.56 -9.18
N ALA A 210 3.50 4.21 -8.87
CA ALA A 210 3.88 2.83 -8.55
C ALA A 210 3.14 2.31 -7.32
N SER A 211 3.04 3.12 -6.25
CA SER A 211 2.26 2.81 -5.06
C SER A 211 0.78 2.56 -5.39
N PHE A 212 0.17 3.38 -6.25
CA PHE A 212 -1.23 3.18 -6.67
C PHE A 212 -1.42 1.91 -7.48
N ILE A 213 -0.51 1.60 -8.40
CA ILE A 213 -0.58 0.37 -9.22
C ILE A 213 -0.50 -0.85 -8.31
N LEU A 214 0.49 -0.90 -7.41
CA LEU A 214 0.66 -2.01 -6.47
C LEU A 214 -0.51 -2.09 -5.47
N SER A 215 -1.02 -0.95 -5.00
CA SER A 215 -2.22 -0.93 -4.16
C SER A 215 -3.42 -1.50 -4.91
N TYR A 216 -3.67 -1.04 -6.14
CA TYR A 216 -4.76 -1.53 -6.97
C TYR A 216 -4.66 -3.04 -7.18
N VAL A 217 -3.47 -3.55 -7.48
CA VAL A 217 -3.20 -4.99 -7.61
C VAL A 217 -3.53 -5.73 -6.32
N LEU A 218 -3.01 -5.24 -5.19
CA LEU A 218 -3.26 -5.79 -3.87
C LEU A 218 -4.76 -5.86 -3.60
N PHE A 219 -5.49 -4.73 -3.65
CA PHE A 219 -6.93 -4.74 -3.44
C PHE A 219 -7.68 -5.62 -4.46
N ARG A 220 -7.22 -5.73 -5.71
CA ARG A 220 -7.92 -6.46 -6.77
C ARG A 220 -7.81 -7.96 -6.62
N CYS A 221 -6.74 -8.45 -5.99
CA CYS A 221 -6.58 -9.87 -5.65
C CYS A 221 -7.60 -10.33 -4.60
N ARG A 222 -8.23 -9.43 -3.84
CA ARG A 222 -9.28 -9.81 -2.90
C ARG A 222 -10.51 -10.33 -3.65
N SER A 223 -10.79 -11.62 -3.47
CA SER A 223 -12.02 -12.23 -3.95
C SER A 223 -13.22 -11.77 -3.12
N GLU A 224 -14.43 -12.00 -3.62
CA GLU A 224 -15.67 -11.66 -2.91
C GLU A 224 -15.93 -12.54 -1.68
N ILE A 225 -15.12 -13.57 -1.43
CA ILE A 225 -15.16 -14.41 -0.23
C ILE A 225 -14.10 -14.02 0.81
N PHE A 226 -13.27 -13.00 0.52
CA PHE A 226 -12.16 -12.62 1.38
C PHE A 226 -12.68 -12.07 2.72
N PRO A 227 -12.30 -12.65 3.87
CA PRO A 227 -12.77 -12.22 5.18
C PRO A 227 -12.21 -10.84 5.50
N SER A 228 -13.10 -9.86 5.60
CA SER A 228 -12.73 -8.44 5.61
C SER A 228 -13.16 -7.71 6.90
N PHE A 229 -14.01 -8.36 7.68
CA PHE A 229 -14.66 -7.77 8.83
C PHE A 229 -14.52 -8.72 10.02
N ARG A 230 -14.60 -8.15 11.22
CA ARG A 230 -14.71 -8.96 12.43
C ARG A 230 -16.05 -9.72 12.43
N PRO A 231 -16.09 -10.96 12.93
CA PRO A 231 -17.35 -11.66 13.13
C PRO A 231 -18.26 -10.91 14.12
N LEU A 232 -19.56 -10.95 13.85
CA LEU A 232 -20.62 -10.31 14.66
C LEU A 232 -20.96 -11.05 15.97
N SER A 233 -20.37 -12.23 16.24
CA SER A 233 -20.76 -13.04 17.39
C SER A 233 -20.41 -12.35 18.70
N ASN A 234 -21.44 -11.99 19.48
CA ASN A 234 -21.36 -11.57 20.88
C ASN A 234 -21.08 -12.78 21.79
N THR A 235 -20.08 -13.60 21.44
CA THR A 235 -19.67 -14.72 22.28
C THR A 235 -18.87 -14.16 23.45
N ASN A 236 -19.59 -13.78 24.51
CA ASN A 236 -19.03 -13.53 25.84
C ASN A 236 -18.40 -14.80 26.46
N ASP A 237 -18.53 -15.94 25.79
CA ASP A 237 -17.88 -17.18 26.16
C ASP A 237 -16.41 -17.13 25.73
N ALA A 238 -15.58 -16.57 26.61
CA ALA A 238 -14.12 -16.51 26.49
C ALA A 238 -13.45 -17.89 26.27
N ASN A 239 -14.22 -18.99 26.42
CA ASN A 239 -13.73 -20.36 26.27
C ASN A 239 -13.99 -20.94 24.86
N THR A 240 -14.70 -20.25 23.97
CA THR A 240 -14.93 -20.73 22.60
C THR A 240 -14.19 -19.87 21.59
N THR A 241 -13.09 -20.39 21.05
CA THR A 241 -12.42 -19.77 19.89
C THR A 241 -13.40 -19.73 18.73
N THR A 242 -13.76 -18.52 18.31
CA THR A 242 -14.68 -18.34 17.19
C THR A 242 -13.91 -18.60 15.90
N SER A 243 -14.23 -19.70 15.22
CA SER A 243 -13.65 -20.01 13.91
C SER A 243 -13.89 -18.85 12.94
N THR A 244 -12.80 -18.27 12.43
CA THR A 244 -12.83 -17.13 11.50
C THR A 244 -11.93 -17.40 10.31
N GLY A 245 -12.26 -16.82 9.16
CA GLY A 245 -11.37 -16.86 7.99
C GLY A 245 -10.16 -15.94 8.15
N LEU A 246 -10.21 -14.98 9.08
CA LEU A 246 -9.14 -13.99 9.28
C LEU A 246 -7.80 -14.62 9.69
N VAL A 247 -7.81 -15.78 10.35
CA VAL A 247 -6.58 -16.47 10.79
C VAL A 247 -5.97 -17.38 9.72
N LEU A 248 -6.66 -17.59 8.61
CA LEU A 248 -6.16 -18.43 7.52
C LEU A 248 -5.22 -17.63 6.60
N PRO A 249 -4.27 -18.29 5.92
CA PRO A 249 -3.46 -17.64 4.90
C PRO A 249 -4.31 -16.95 3.84
N ALA A 250 -3.95 -15.71 3.47
CA ALA A 250 -4.69 -14.88 2.52
C ALA A 250 -4.81 -15.56 1.14
N VAL A 251 -3.76 -16.29 0.73
CA VAL A 251 -3.73 -17.05 -0.53
C VAL A 251 -4.86 -18.08 -0.65
N CYS A 252 -5.35 -18.62 0.47
CA CYS A 252 -6.46 -19.57 0.49
C CYS A 252 -7.79 -18.96 -0.02
N PHE A 253 -7.92 -17.63 -0.03
CA PHE A 253 -9.12 -16.93 -0.49
C PHE A 253 -8.99 -16.34 -1.90
N ILE A 254 -7.77 -16.06 -2.37
CA ILE A 254 -7.51 -15.32 -3.61
C ILE A 254 -7.82 -16.18 -4.84
N ASP A 255 -7.34 -17.43 -4.85
CA ASP A 255 -7.38 -18.32 -6.02
C ASP A 255 -8.15 -19.63 -5.76
N HIS A 256 -9.16 -19.60 -4.89
CA HIS A 256 -9.81 -20.84 -4.47
C HIS A 256 -10.63 -21.48 -5.63
N PRO A 257 -10.35 -22.73 -6.05
CA PRO A 257 -11.03 -23.38 -7.18
C PRO A 257 -12.53 -23.63 -6.92
N GLY A 258 -12.92 -23.72 -5.66
CA GLY A 258 -14.31 -23.82 -5.23
C GLY A 258 -15.11 -22.52 -5.37
N TYR A 259 -14.47 -21.37 -5.62
CA TYR A 259 -15.15 -20.07 -5.71
C TYR A 259 -16.18 -20.03 -6.84
N SER A 260 -15.83 -20.50 -8.04
CA SER A 260 -16.72 -20.51 -9.21
C SER A 260 -17.91 -21.46 -9.06
N ASN A 261 -17.79 -22.48 -8.20
CA ASN A 261 -18.79 -23.53 -8.02
C ASN A 261 -19.65 -23.35 -6.75
N ALA A 262 -19.32 -22.38 -5.89
CA ALA A 262 -20.07 -22.11 -4.67
C ALA A 262 -21.41 -21.41 -5.00
N SER A 263 -22.51 -22.15 -4.91
CA SER A 263 -23.87 -21.61 -5.07
C SER A 263 -24.30 -20.71 -3.92
N SER A 264 -23.65 -20.83 -2.76
CA SER A 264 -23.87 -19.99 -1.58
C SER A 264 -22.54 -19.50 -1.02
N ARG A 265 -22.37 -18.17 -0.97
CA ARG A 265 -21.18 -17.51 -0.42
C ARG A 265 -21.04 -17.68 1.09
N GLN A 266 -22.12 -18.02 1.78
CA GLN A 266 -22.12 -18.19 3.23
C GLN A 266 -21.60 -19.56 3.68
N ASN A 267 -21.39 -20.50 2.73
CA ASN A 267 -20.96 -21.87 3.04
C ASN A 267 -19.84 -22.33 2.11
N PHE A 268 -18.92 -21.43 1.74
CA PHE A 268 -17.83 -21.73 0.81
C PHE A 268 -16.91 -22.85 1.34
N THR A 269 -16.80 -22.99 2.66
CA THR A 269 -16.04 -24.05 3.35
C THR A 269 -16.71 -25.42 3.34
N ALA A 270 -18.00 -25.53 3.00
CA ALA A 270 -18.63 -26.83 2.75
C ALA A 270 -18.36 -27.37 1.35
N SER A 271 -17.63 -26.63 0.50
CA SER A 271 -17.19 -27.18 -0.77
C SER A 271 -16.23 -28.34 -0.51
N PRO A 272 -16.39 -29.50 -1.17
CA PRO A 272 -15.51 -30.66 -1.02
C PRO A 272 -14.03 -30.33 -1.22
N SER A 273 -13.73 -29.30 -2.01
CA SER A 273 -12.38 -28.79 -2.26
C SER A 273 -11.68 -28.15 -1.05
N TRP A 274 -12.41 -27.67 -0.03
CA TRP A 274 -11.83 -27.18 1.23
C TRP A 274 -11.42 -28.33 2.17
N SER A 275 -12.16 -29.45 2.12
CA SER A 275 -11.94 -30.64 2.94
C SER A 275 -11.06 -31.69 2.28
N LEU A 276 -10.75 -31.54 1.00
CA LEU A 276 -9.91 -32.48 0.27
C LEU A 276 -8.49 -32.34 0.81
N ASN A 277 -8.10 -33.34 1.58
CA ASN A 277 -6.73 -33.59 1.96
C ASN A 277 -5.92 -33.67 0.66
N LEU A 278 -5.34 -32.54 0.25
CA LEU A 278 -4.47 -32.41 -0.92
C LEU A 278 -3.10 -33.05 -0.64
N THR A 279 -3.07 -34.12 0.16
CA THR A 279 -2.08 -35.17 0.01
C THR A 279 -2.28 -35.77 -1.37
N THR A 280 -1.70 -35.11 -2.38
CA THR A 280 -1.34 -35.78 -3.60
C THR A 280 -0.60 -37.04 -3.17
N PRO A 281 -1.03 -38.23 -3.60
CA PRO A 281 -0.19 -39.40 -3.42
C PRO A 281 1.09 -39.08 -4.19
N VAL A 282 2.16 -38.72 -3.47
CA VAL A 282 3.50 -38.70 -4.02
C VAL A 282 3.69 -40.10 -4.57
N SER A 283 3.56 -40.26 -5.88
CA SER A 283 3.92 -41.50 -6.53
C SER A 283 5.44 -41.54 -6.44
N SER A 284 5.95 -42.05 -5.33
CA SER A 284 7.32 -42.48 -5.20
C SER A 284 7.51 -43.66 -6.15
N ASN A 285 7.66 -43.37 -7.44
CA ASN A 285 8.26 -44.25 -8.42
C ASN A 285 9.76 -44.31 -8.12
N HIS A 286 10.12 -44.81 -6.95
CA HIS A 286 11.44 -45.38 -6.72
C HIS A 286 11.32 -46.87 -6.98
N SER A 287 11.60 -47.23 -8.23
CA SER A 287 11.85 -48.59 -8.66
C SER A 287 13.20 -49.06 -8.08
N SER A 288 13.15 -49.73 -6.94
CA SER A 288 14.20 -50.64 -6.49
C SER A 288 13.55 -51.91 -5.96
N LEU A 289 13.43 -52.95 -6.79
CA LEU A 289 14.30 -54.13 -6.79
C LEU A 289 14.18 -54.99 -5.52
N TYR A 290 13.48 -56.13 -5.72
CA TYR A 290 13.66 -57.46 -5.12
C TYR A 290 13.67 -57.60 -3.58
N GLY A 291 12.63 -58.24 -3.05
CA GLY A 291 12.60 -58.81 -1.70
C GLY A 291 11.34 -59.63 -1.45
N ASN A 292 11.41 -60.93 -1.73
CA ASN A 292 10.37 -61.91 -1.42
C ASN A 292 10.44 -62.27 0.08
N SER A 293 9.49 -61.87 0.93
CA SER A 293 9.17 -62.59 2.19
C SER A 293 7.91 -62.07 2.90
N SER A 294 6.90 -62.95 2.96
CA SER A 294 6.03 -63.27 4.12
C SER A 294 5.50 -62.17 5.06
N SER A 295 4.17 -62.03 5.00
CA SER A 295 3.20 -61.75 6.08
C SER A 295 3.73 -61.42 7.48
N TYR A 296 3.43 -60.22 7.97
CA TYR A 296 2.78 -59.97 9.26
C TYR A 296 2.13 -58.57 9.23
N GLY A 297 0.92 -58.47 9.79
CA GLY A 297 0.01 -57.34 9.58
C GLY A 297 0.44 -56.02 10.22
N THR A 298 0.27 -54.95 9.45
CA THR A 298 0.06 -53.59 9.94
C THR A 298 -0.94 -52.93 9.01
N SER A 299 -2.21 -52.98 9.41
CA SER A 299 -3.28 -52.16 8.86
C SER A 299 -3.03 -50.70 9.24
N ASN A 300 -2.14 -50.03 8.52
CA ASN A 300 -2.08 -48.57 8.48
C ASN A 300 -3.28 -48.10 7.66
N ILE A 301 -4.46 -48.21 8.26
CA ILE A 301 -5.63 -47.47 7.80
C ILE A 301 -5.28 -46.01 8.08
N SER A 302 -4.78 -45.32 7.06
CA SER A 302 -4.83 -43.88 6.99
C SER A 302 -6.31 -43.52 7.00
N THR A 303 -6.90 -43.45 8.19
CA THR A 303 -8.25 -42.92 8.37
C THR A 303 -8.21 -41.54 7.75
N PRO A 304 -8.98 -41.26 6.69
CA PRO A 304 -9.03 -39.93 6.14
C PRO A 304 -9.44 -39.02 7.29
N VAL A 305 -8.50 -38.16 7.72
CA VAL A 305 -8.78 -37.09 8.65
C VAL A 305 -9.73 -36.18 7.89
N THR A 306 -11.01 -36.49 8.03
CA THR A 306 -12.10 -35.67 7.54
C THR A 306 -12.07 -34.48 8.49
N MET A 307 -11.53 -33.36 8.00
CA MET A 307 -11.65 -32.11 8.74
C MET A 307 -13.13 -31.95 9.09
N PRO A 308 -13.48 -31.72 10.36
CA PRO A 308 -14.87 -31.47 10.72
C PRO A 308 -15.31 -30.29 9.87
N ALA A 309 -16.29 -30.51 8.98
CA ALA A 309 -16.88 -29.46 8.19
C ALA A 309 -17.27 -28.36 9.18
N PHE A 310 -16.61 -27.20 9.09
CA PHE A 310 -16.84 -26.09 10.01
C PHE A 310 -18.32 -25.74 9.92
N ALA A 311 -19.12 -26.20 10.90
CA ALA A 311 -20.56 -26.30 10.75
C ALA A 311 -21.22 -24.93 10.56
N THR A 312 -20.51 -23.86 10.93
CA THR A 312 -20.88 -22.47 10.63
C THR A 312 -19.62 -21.61 10.64
N PHE A 313 -19.05 -21.28 9.46
CA PHE A 313 -18.40 -19.98 9.37
C PHE A 313 -19.50 -18.96 9.62
N SER A 314 -19.36 -18.12 10.66
CA SER A 314 -20.27 -17.00 10.89
C SER A 314 -20.02 -15.92 9.83
N SER A 315 -20.28 -16.27 8.57
CA SER A 315 -20.22 -15.41 7.40
C SER A 315 -21.56 -14.66 7.29
N ASN A 316 -21.96 -14.00 8.37
CA ASN A 316 -23.00 -12.96 8.33
C ASN A 316 -22.40 -11.60 7.94
N ASP A 317 -21.13 -11.60 7.55
CA ASP A 317 -20.45 -10.44 7.02
C ASP A 317 -21.04 -10.16 5.64
N ASP A 318 -21.42 -8.91 5.38
CA ASP A 318 -21.55 -8.40 4.02
C ASP A 318 -20.16 -8.59 3.36
N LEU A 319 -19.90 -9.76 2.75
CA LEU A 319 -18.62 -10.12 2.13
C LEU A 319 -18.28 -9.22 0.93
N THR A 320 -19.15 -8.27 0.61
CA THR A 320 -18.84 -7.20 -0.31
C THR A 320 -17.84 -6.25 0.33
N SER A 321 -16.55 -6.59 0.23
CA SER A 321 -15.39 -5.72 0.57
C SER A 321 -15.27 -4.49 -0.34
N THR A 322 -16.38 -4.04 -0.95
CA THR A 322 -16.43 -2.95 -1.91
C THR A 322 -15.99 -1.62 -1.30
N GLY A 323 -16.12 -1.45 0.02
CA GLY A 323 -15.74 -0.23 0.73
C GLY A 323 -14.29 0.22 0.48
N ASP A 324 -13.32 -0.70 0.56
CA ASP A 324 -11.91 -0.34 0.41
C ASP A 324 -11.55 0.00 -1.04
N MET A 325 -12.10 -0.77 -2.00
CA MET A 325 -11.93 -0.48 -3.43
C MET A 325 -12.57 0.84 -3.81
N VAL A 326 -13.76 1.11 -3.30
CA VAL A 326 -14.47 2.38 -3.49
C VAL A 326 -13.63 3.52 -2.91
N ALA A 327 -13.07 3.36 -1.70
CA ALA A 327 -12.18 4.33 -1.10
C ALA A 327 -10.92 4.58 -1.96
N LEU A 328 -10.29 3.52 -2.48
CA LEU A 328 -9.15 3.63 -3.39
C LEU A 328 -9.51 4.36 -4.69
N CYS A 329 -10.70 4.09 -5.26
CA CYS A 329 -11.20 4.81 -6.43
C CYS A 329 -11.41 6.30 -6.15
N PHE A 330 -11.96 6.66 -4.98
CA PHE A 330 -12.09 8.07 -4.58
C PHE A 330 -10.73 8.74 -4.40
N LEU A 331 -9.74 8.05 -3.83
CA LEU A 331 -8.36 8.54 -3.74
C LEU A 331 -7.77 8.78 -5.14
N PHE A 332 -7.90 7.82 -6.05
CA PHE A 332 -7.43 7.98 -7.43
C PHE A 332 -8.12 9.15 -8.13
N GLY A 333 -9.44 9.31 -7.95
CA GLY A 333 -10.19 10.46 -8.45
C GLY A 333 -9.67 11.79 -7.89
N ALA A 334 -9.40 11.87 -6.59
CA ALA A 334 -8.82 13.07 -5.96
C ALA A 334 -7.41 13.39 -6.48
N PHE A 335 -6.60 12.36 -6.75
CA PHE A 335 -5.29 12.49 -7.37
C PHE A 335 -5.40 13.08 -8.79
N ILE A 336 -6.25 12.51 -9.65
CA ILE A 336 -6.47 13.01 -11.01
C ILE A 336 -7.01 14.44 -10.98
N LEU A 337 -7.97 14.74 -10.10
CA LEU A 337 -8.53 16.09 -9.95
C LEU A 337 -7.46 17.11 -9.51
N THR A 338 -6.56 16.72 -8.62
CA THR A 338 -5.42 17.54 -8.18
C THR A 338 -4.41 17.77 -9.30
N ALA A 339 -4.09 16.74 -10.07
CA ALA A 339 -3.18 16.84 -11.21
C ALA A 339 -3.77 17.73 -12.31
N LEU A 340 -5.06 17.54 -12.64
CA LEU A 340 -5.78 18.33 -13.63
C LEU A 340 -5.90 19.80 -13.22
N THR A 341 -6.25 20.09 -11.96
CA THR A 341 -6.29 21.47 -11.48
C THR A 341 -4.94 22.15 -11.55
N SER A 342 -3.86 21.44 -11.22
CA SER A 342 -2.49 21.96 -11.33
C SER A 342 -2.10 22.22 -12.78
N PHE A 343 -2.48 21.32 -13.70
CA PHE A 343 -2.24 21.48 -15.14
C PHE A 343 -3.05 22.64 -15.74
N ILE A 344 -4.32 22.79 -15.36
CA ILE A 344 -5.17 23.91 -15.83
C ILE A 344 -4.61 25.24 -15.34
N LEU A 345 -4.17 25.35 -14.08
CA LEU A 345 -3.53 26.56 -13.56
C LEU A 345 -2.25 26.91 -14.32
N PHE A 346 -1.50 25.90 -14.76
CA PHE A 346 -0.32 26.09 -15.60
C PHE A 346 -0.67 26.63 -17.00
N LEU A 347 -1.73 26.11 -17.63
CA LEU A 347 -2.16 26.52 -18.98
C LEU A 347 -2.84 27.89 -19.00
N VAL A 348 -3.73 28.15 -18.03
CA VAL A 348 -4.55 29.36 -17.98
C VAL A 348 -3.75 30.45 -17.28
N LYS A 349 -2.81 31.05 -18.00
CA LYS A 349 -2.04 32.24 -17.58
C LYS A 349 -2.89 33.53 -17.58
N MET A 350 -4.20 33.40 -17.41
CA MET A 350 -5.21 34.45 -17.62
C MET A 350 -5.87 34.85 -16.29
N ASP A 351 -6.49 36.04 -16.28
CA ASP A 351 -6.64 36.94 -15.13
C ASP A 351 -7.20 36.40 -13.80
N ARG A 352 -6.86 37.12 -12.72
CA ARG A 352 -6.14 36.59 -11.54
C ARG A 352 -6.97 36.22 -10.30
N THR A 353 -8.28 36.50 -10.21
CA THR A 353 -9.01 36.36 -8.93
C THR A 353 -9.98 35.19 -8.86
N TRP A 354 -10.78 34.95 -9.91
CA TRP A 354 -11.80 33.88 -9.88
C TRP A 354 -11.19 32.47 -9.93
N HIS A 355 -10.15 32.27 -10.74
CA HIS A 355 -9.44 30.99 -10.85
C HIS A 355 -8.83 30.53 -9.51
N ASN A 356 -8.33 31.48 -8.71
CA ASN A 356 -7.76 31.20 -7.40
C ASN A 356 -8.81 30.67 -6.41
N TRP A 357 -10.02 31.22 -6.46
CA TRP A 357 -11.14 30.75 -5.64
C TRP A 357 -11.57 29.32 -5.99
N VAL A 358 -11.70 29.04 -7.29
CA VAL A 358 -12.08 27.71 -7.77
C VAL A 358 -11.00 26.69 -7.42
N ALA A 359 -9.73 27.02 -7.68
CA ALA A 359 -8.60 26.16 -7.34
C ALA A 359 -8.55 25.87 -5.83
N TYR A 360 -8.70 26.90 -4.99
CA TYR A 360 -8.74 26.73 -3.53
C TYR A 360 -9.88 25.79 -3.10
N SER A 361 -11.08 26.00 -3.66
CA SER A 361 -12.26 25.19 -3.33
C SER A 361 -12.05 23.72 -3.71
N VAL A 362 -11.51 23.45 -4.90
CA VAL A 362 -11.21 22.07 -5.32
C VAL A 362 -10.16 21.42 -4.42
N ARG A 363 -9.11 22.14 -4.04
CA ARG A 363 -8.09 21.62 -3.12
C ARG A 363 -8.65 21.30 -1.74
N LEU A 364 -9.52 22.17 -1.22
CA LEU A 364 -10.20 21.93 0.05
C LEU A 364 -11.07 20.66 -0.01
N ILE A 365 -11.82 20.46 -1.10
CA ILE A 365 -12.61 19.25 -1.32
C ILE A 365 -11.72 18.00 -1.41
N CYS A 366 -10.61 18.06 -2.16
CA CYS A 366 -9.65 16.96 -2.22
C CYS A 366 -9.08 16.63 -0.84
N PHE A 367 -8.68 17.65 -0.08
CA PHE A 367 -8.15 17.49 1.28
C PHE A 367 -9.16 16.88 2.25
N VAL A 368 -10.42 17.33 2.22
CA VAL A 368 -11.49 16.75 3.06
C VAL A 368 -11.75 15.30 2.67
N THR A 369 -11.81 15.01 1.37
CA THR A 369 -11.98 13.63 0.86
C THR A 369 -10.87 12.71 1.36
N THR A 370 -9.60 13.12 1.26
CA THR A 370 -8.49 12.30 1.73
C THR A 370 -8.48 12.15 3.25
N TYR A 371 -8.84 13.19 4.01
CA TYR A 371 -8.98 13.11 5.47
C TYR A 371 -10.04 12.08 5.89
N VAL A 372 -11.22 12.09 5.26
CA VAL A 372 -12.29 11.13 5.55
C VAL A 372 -11.85 9.70 5.25
N ILE A 373 -11.14 9.47 4.14
CA ILE A 373 -10.65 8.14 3.76
C ILE A 373 -9.55 7.65 4.71
N ALA A 374 -8.65 8.53 5.14
CA ALA A 374 -7.64 8.18 6.13
C ALA A 374 -8.28 7.82 7.48
N TRP A 375 -9.29 8.58 7.90
CA TRP A 375 -10.06 8.27 9.11
C TRP A 375 -10.79 6.92 9.00
N TYR A 376 -11.41 6.64 7.84
CA TYR A 376 -12.02 5.34 7.56
C TYR A 376 -11.01 4.19 7.68
N GLY A 377 -9.84 4.32 7.04
CA GLY A 377 -8.76 3.32 7.14
C GLY A 377 -8.27 3.11 8.57
N PHE A 378 -8.14 4.20 9.35
CA PHE A 378 -7.76 4.13 10.77
C PHE A 378 -8.81 3.43 11.62
N ALA A 379 -10.08 3.80 11.47
CA ALA A 379 -11.18 3.18 12.20
C ALA A 379 -11.30 1.68 11.91
N ARG A 380 -11.15 1.30 10.64
CA ARG A 380 -11.13 -0.12 10.21
C ARG A 380 -9.96 -0.88 10.84
N PHE A 381 -8.74 -0.32 10.77
CA PHE A 381 -7.56 -0.92 11.38
C PHE A 381 -7.78 -1.16 12.88
N GLN A 382 -8.23 -0.14 13.62
CA GLN A 382 -8.47 -0.23 15.07
C GLN A 382 -9.54 -1.26 15.41
N GLN A 383 -10.64 -1.31 14.63
CA GLN A 383 -11.71 -2.27 14.86
C GLN A 383 -11.21 -3.71 14.72
N LEU A 384 -10.39 -3.99 13.71
CA LEU A 384 -9.89 -5.33 13.42
C LEU A 384 -8.81 -5.74 14.44
N GLN A 385 -7.85 -4.86 14.72
CA GLN A 385 -6.79 -5.11 15.70
C GLN A 385 -7.35 -5.31 17.11
N HIS A 386 -8.27 -4.43 17.53
CA HIS A 386 -8.93 -4.57 18.83
C HIS A 386 -9.66 -5.90 18.92
N TRP A 387 -10.43 -6.28 17.89
CA TRP A 387 -11.14 -7.56 17.90
C TRP A 387 -10.17 -8.74 18.00
N MET A 388 -9.10 -8.76 17.19
CA MET A 388 -8.14 -9.87 17.18
C MET A 388 -7.45 -10.02 18.55
N LYS A 389 -7.07 -8.91 19.18
CA LYS A 389 -6.47 -8.91 20.53
C LYS A 389 -7.34 -9.60 21.58
N TYR A 390 -8.67 -9.39 21.56
CA TYR A 390 -9.58 -9.99 22.53
C TYR A 390 -10.13 -11.36 22.14
N SER A 391 -9.84 -11.82 20.92
CA SER A 391 -10.36 -13.09 20.40
C SER A 391 -9.71 -14.34 21.00
N GLY A 392 -8.54 -14.20 21.64
CA GLY A 392 -7.72 -15.30 22.14
C GLY A 392 -6.86 -15.99 21.08
N TRP A 393 -6.90 -15.54 19.81
CA TRP A 393 -6.16 -16.19 18.72
C TRP A 393 -4.63 -16.13 18.84
N PHE A 394 -4.07 -15.10 19.49
CA PHE A 394 -2.63 -14.97 19.69
C PHE A 394 -2.07 -15.84 20.84
N GLY A 395 -2.92 -16.53 21.60
CA GLY A 395 -2.48 -17.28 22.78
C GLY A 395 -1.84 -16.37 23.84
N GLU A 396 -0.74 -16.82 24.43
CA GLU A 396 0.06 -16.08 25.43
C GLU A 396 1.14 -15.18 24.78
N ASP A 397 1.28 -15.21 23.45
CA ASP A 397 2.32 -14.47 22.73
C ASP A 397 1.98 -12.98 22.61
N ASP A 398 2.93 -12.11 22.98
CA ASP A 398 2.83 -10.66 22.94
C ASP A 398 3.56 -10.03 21.73
N GLY A 399 3.95 -10.82 20.74
CA GLY A 399 4.71 -10.38 19.56
C GLY A 399 4.12 -9.18 18.80
N GLU A 400 2.79 -9.04 18.76
CA GLU A 400 2.10 -7.88 18.18
C GLU A 400 2.26 -6.58 19.00
N GLU A 401 2.42 -6.71 20.32
CA GLU A 401 2.56 -5.58 21.24
C GLU A 401 4.01 -5.19 21.48
N SER A 402 4.92 -6.15 21.38
CA SER A 402 6.34 -5.95 21.57
C SER A 402 6.93 -5.12 20.45
N MET A 403 7.45 -3.93 20.78
CA MET A 403 8.14 -3.05 19.83
C MET A 403 9.59 -3.46 19.55
N ALA A 404 10.03 -4.62 20.05
CA ALA A 404 11.42 -5.05 19.97
C ALA A 404 11.82 -5.54 18.57
N SER A 405 10.84 -5.82 17.69
CA SER A 405 11.12 -6.34 16.36
C SER A 405 11.68 -5.25 15.42
N PHE A 406 12.57 -5.66 14.52
CA PHE A 406 13.27 -4.73 13.63
C PHE A 406 12.30 -4.03 12.65
N GLY A 407 11.29 -4.74 12.16
CA GLY A 407 10.26 -4.20 11.27
C GLY A 407 9.42 -3.12 11.93
N GLN A 408 9.22 -3.18 13.24
CA GLN A 408 8.50 -2.15 14.00
C GLN A 408 9.36 -0.90 14.30
N LEU A 409 10.65 -1.08 14.55
CA LEU A 409 11.56 0.02 14.87
C LEU A 409 11.87 0.87 13.64
N MET A 410 12.02 0.25 12.46
CA MET A 410 12.48 0.93 11.26
C MET A 410 11.55 2.09 10.80
N PRO A 411 10.21 1.92 10.72
CA PRO A 411 9.29 3.01 10.41
C PRO A 411 9.36 4.17 11.41
N LEU A 412 9.57 3.89 12.70
CA LEU A 412 9.73 4.92 13.73
C LEU A 412 11.01 5.73 13.53
N VAL A 413 12.11 5.07 13.18
CA VAL A 413 13.38 5.74 12.85
C VAL A 413 13.23 6.60 11.59
N LEU A 414 12.55 6.08 10.57
CA LEU A 414 12.30 6.83 9.34
C LEU A 414 11.44 8.09 9.57
N LEU A 415 10.53 8.06 10.55
CA LEU A 415 9.73 9.22 10.96
C LEU A 415 10.57 10.39 11.51
N PHE A 416 11.82 10.13 11.91
CA PHE A 416 12.75 11.16 12.34
C PHE A 416 13.36 11.97 11.18
N LEU A 417 13.43 11.40 9.97
CA LEU A 417 14.05 12.06 8.81
C LEU A 417 13.39 13.40 8.43
N PRO A 418 12.05 13.54 8.40
CA PRO A 418 11.40 14.83 8.15
C PRO A 418 11.73 15.90 9.19
N VAL A 419 12.00 15.51 10.44
CA VAL A 419 12.42 16.44 11.50
C VAL A 419 13.84 16.94 11.23
N LEU A 420 14.75 16.05 10.82
CA LEU A 420 16.11 16.45 10.43
C LEU A 420 16.11 17.39 9.23
N ALA A 421 15.33 17.09 8.19
CA ALA A 421 15.18 17.95 7.02
C ALA A 421 14.65 19.35 7.40
N LEU A 422 13.74 19.42 8.39
CA LEU A 422 13.24 20.70 8.91
C LEU A 422 14.32 21.48 9.67
N ILE A 423 15.13 20.80 10.49
CA ILE A 423 16.25 21.41 11.22
C ILE A 423 17.30 21.97 10.24
N GLU A 424 17.64 21.20 9.20
CA GLU A 424 18.56 21.63 8.15
C GLU A 424 18.03 22.89 7.44
N ALA A 425 16.76 22.89 7.04
CA ALA A 425 16.12 24.05 6.43
C ALA A 425 16.07 25.29 7.35
N PHE A 426 16.09 25.09 8.67
CA PHE A 426 16.20 26.18 9.64
C PHE A 426 17.64 26.69 9.79
N ALA A 427 18.63 25.79 9.74
CA ALA A 427 20.04 26.13 9.85
C ALA A 427 20.53 26.97 8.66
N GLU A 428 20.10 26.65 7.43
CA GLU A 428 20.50 27.35 6.20
C GLU A 428 19.99 28.81 6.15
N ARG A 429 18.98 29.15 6.95
CA ARG A 429 18.38 30.50 6.96
C ARG A 429 19.09 31.52 7.85
N ARG A 430 20.14 31.13 8.57
CA ARG A 430 20.90 32.11 9.37
C ARG A 430 21.62 33.05 8.39
N PRO A 431 21.36 34.37 8.43
CA PRO A 431 22.07 35.32 7.59
C PRO A 431 23.57 35.16 7.87
N PRO A 432 24.43 35.22 6.84
CA PRO A 432 25.87 35.12 7.06
C PRO A 432 26.26 36.15 8.12
N PRO A 433 27.12 35.78 9.10
CA PRO A 433 27.59 36.71 10.10
C PRO A 433 28.11 37.94 9.36
N ARG A 434 27.61 39.13 9.73
CA ARG A 434 28.13 40.39 9.20
C ARG A 434 29.60 40.42 9.56
N THR A 435 30.48 40.15 8.59
CA THR A 435 31.88 40.51 8.72
C THR A 435 31.89 42.02 8.89
N ASN A 436 32.23 42.48 10.08
CA ASN A 436 32.53 43.89 10.31
C ASN A 436 33.83 44.15 9.55
N ASP A 437 33.74 44.39 8.24
CA ASP A 437 34.83 44.91 7.41
C ASP A 437 35.00 46.43 7.66
N ASP A 438 34.85 46.83 8.92
CA ASP A 438 35.27 48.12 9.45
C ASP A 438 36.60 47.90 10.18
N ASP A 439 37.66 47.69 9.41
CA ASP A 439 38.94 48.29 9.78
C ASP A 439 39.89 48.40 8.58
N GLY A 440 40.07 49.66 8.14
CA GLY A 440 41.35 50.11 7.59
C GLY A 440 41.52 50.07 6.08
N GLY A 441 40.90 51.01 5.36
CA GLY A 441 41.18 51.15 3.93
C GLY A 441 40.62 52.40 3.26
N SER A 442 40.86 53.58 3.83
CA SER A 442 40.73 54.86 3.13
C SER A 442 41.31 54.78 1.72
N THR A 443 40.49 54.91 0.68
CA THR A 443 40.79 55.76 -0.49
C THR A 443 39.55 55.91 -1.38
N ASN A 444 38.89 57.04 -1.15
CA ASN A 444 38.55 58.04 -2.16
C ASN A 444 37.94 57.61 -3.51
N SER A 445 36.82 58.27 -3.81
CA SER A 445 36.38 58.69 -5.16
C SER A 445 35.95 57.62 -6.16
N GLN A 446 34.62 57.50 -6.38
CA GLN A 446 34.01 58.17 -7.53
C GLN A 446 32.48 58.04 -7.51
N HIS A 447 31.84 59.19 -7.31
CA HIS A 447 30.56 59.54 -7.91
C HIS A 447 30.43 58.97 -9.33
N ARG A 448 29.53 57.99 -9.52
CA ARG A 448 28.95 57.72 -10.84
C ARG A 448 27.43 57.73 -10.71
N LEU A 449 26.89 58.94 -10.86
CA LEU A 449 25.49 59.20 -11.17
C LEU A 449 25.14 58.39 -12.42
N ARG A 450 24.37 57.31 -12.26
CA ARG A 450 23.85 56.54 -13.39
C ARG A 450 22.63 57.29 -13.93
N SER A 451 22.85 57.93 -15.07
CA SER A 451 21.90 58.67 -15.91
C SER A 451 20.60 57.89 -16.14
N ARG A 452 19.51 58.66 -16.17
CA ARG A 452 18.11 58.26 -16.21
C ARG A 452 17.55 58.13 -17.63
N ASP A 453 18.39 58.07 -18.67
CA ASP A 453 17.92 57.98 -20.06
C ASP A 453 18.69 56.92 -20.85
N GLY A 454 17.97 55.94 -21.41
CA GLY A 454 18.55 54.86 -22.22
C GLY A 454 17.48 54.13 -23.02
N LYS A 455 17.01 54.80 -24.07
CA LYS A 455 16.10 54.34 -25.14
C LYS A 455 16.27 52.87 -25.54
N TRP A 456 15.14 52.23 -25.84
CA TRP A 456 15.09 51.07 -26.74
C TRP A 456 15.30 51.56 -28.18
N VAL A 457 16.25 50.95 -28.89
CA VAL A 457 16.45 51.09 -30.34
C VAL A 457 15.69 49.94 -31.02
N PRO A 458 14.99 50.19 -32.15
CA PRO A 458 14.12 49.23 -32.83
C PRO A 458 14.83 47.97 -33.35
#